data_AF-A0A2Z2KIY8-F1
#
_entry.id   AF-A0A2Z2KIY8-F1
#
_cell.length_a   1.000
_cell.length_b   1.000
_cell.length_c   1.000
_cell.angle_alpha   90.00
_cell.angle_beta   90.00
_cell.angle_gamma   90.00
#
_symmetry.space_group_name_H-M   'P 1'
#
loop_
_entity.id
_entity.type
_entity.pdbx_description
1 polymer ?
#
loop_
_entity_poly.entity_id
_entity_poly.type
_entity_poly.pdbx_seq_one_letter_code
_entity_poly.pdbx_strand_id
1 'polypeptide(L)'
;MKHWVGKPVMMFCGDRPYRIMKGVLRKWDTAALVAVIGHQEIAVPFRDIVFIKALAPKERALPPVQHSVGYVMRERQQFDNAVYFKSAVTVWKEDKLIAFNTTILSHSKGAVTLRDGQNLLKSSHVFVVRSLRG
;
A
#
# COMPACT_ATOMS: atom_id res chain seq x y z
N MET A 1 2.87 -24.03 -16.19
CA MET A 1 1.92 -23.04 -15.60
C MET A 1 2.23 -22.63 -14.16
N LYS A 2 2.93 -23.45 -13.33
CA LYS A 2 3.34 -23.07 -11.97
C LYS A 2 4.21 -21.80 -11.88
N HIS A 3 4.90 -21.40 -12.94
CA HIS A 3 5.73 -20.19 -12.97
C HIS A 3 4.95 -18.86 -12.82
N TRP A 4 3.62 -18.91 -12.94
CA TRP A 4 2.74 -17.77 -12.69
C TRP A 4 2.46 -17.55 -11.20
N VAL A 5 2.72 -18.55 -10.35
CA VAL A 5 2.45 -18.47 -8.91
C VAL A 5 3.29 -17.34 -8.30
N GLY A 6 2.63 -16.50 -7.50
CA GLY A 6 3.19 -15.28 -6.91
C GLY A 6 3.18 -14.06 -7.84
N LYS A 7 2.80 -14.20 -9.11
CA LYS A 7 2.78 -13.08 -10.06
C LYS A 7 1.38 -12.46 -10.17
N PRO A 8 1.29 -11.13 -10.34
CA PRO A 8 0.04 -10.47 -10.69
C PRO A 8 -0.31 -10.81 -12.15
N VAL A 9 -1.50 -11.36 -12.35
CA VAL A 9 -1.98 -11.85 -13.64
C VAL A 9 -3.40 -11.36 -13.92
N MET A 10 -3.74 -11.35 -15.20
CA MET A 10 -5.10 -11.26 -15.71
C MET A 10 -5.47 -12.61 -16.32
N MET A 11 -6.56 -13.20 -15.83
CA MET A 11 -7.06 -14.50 -16.25
C MET A 11 -8.41 -14.33 -16.93
N PHE A 12 -8.54 -14.90 -18.12
CA PHE A 12 -9.75 -14.85 -18.93
C PHE A 12 -10.46 -16.19 -18.82
N CYS A 13 -11.70 -16.15 -18.33
CA CYS A 13 -12.45 -17.35 -17.99
C CYS A 13 -13.77 -17.49 -18.76
N GLY A 14 -14.15 -18.74 -19.05
CA GLY A 14 -15.42 -19.11 -19.70
C GLY A 14 -15.47 -18.77 -21.19
N ASP A 15 -16.69 -18.62 -21.70
CA ASP A 15 -16.95 -18.26 -23.10
C ASP A 15 -16.95 -16.75 -23.33
N ARG A 16 -16.95 -16.35 -24.61
CA ARG A 16 -17.06 -14.92 -24.96
C ARG A 16 -18.48 -14.40 -24.66
N PRO A 17 -18.62 -13.22 -24.03
CA PRO A 17 -17.57 -12.34 -23.54
C PRO A 17 -16.92 -12.87 -22.25
N TYR A 18 -15.59 -13.00 -22.27
CA TYR A 18 -14.85 -13.65 -21.18
C TYR A 18 -15.04 -12.93 -19.84
N ARG A 19 -15.17 -13.71 -18.77
CA ARG A 19 -15.04 -13.18 -17.40
C ARG A 19 -13.57 -12.89 -17.12
N ILE A 20 -13.23 -11.63 -16.90
CA ILE A 20 -11.84 -11.21 -16.63
C ILE A 20 -11.61 -11.14 -15.12
N MET A 21 -10.62 -11.89 -14.64
CA MET A 21 -10.18 -11.87 -13.25
C MET A 21 -8.78 -11.28 -13.14
N LYS A 22 -8.59 -10.31 -12.24
CA LYS A 22 -7.30 -9.66 -11.98
C LYS A 22 -6.86 -9.96 -10.56
N GLY A 23 -5.60 -10.36 -10.38
CA GLY A 23 -5.06 -10.61 -9.05
C GLY A 23 -3.73 -11.34 -9.09
N VAL A 24 -3.18 -11.62 -7.91
CA VAL A 24 -1.99 -12.48 -7.78
C VAL A 24 -2.43 -13.93 -7.85
N LEU A 25 -1.81 -14.72 -8.73
CA LEU A 25 -2.03 -16.17 -8.75
C LEU A 25 -1.35 -16.77 -7.51
N ARG A 26 -2.12 -17.27 -6.55
CA ARG A 26 -1.59 -17.79 -5.28
C ARG A 26 -1.24 -19.27 -5.33
N LYS A 27 -2.08 -20.06 -6.00
CA LYS A 27 -1.92 -21.52 -6.03
C LYS A 27 -2.22 -22.04 -7.42
N TRP A 28 -1.45 -23.02 -7.85
CA TRP A 28 -1.69 -23.80 -9.06
C TRP A 28 -1.75 -25.27 -8.65
N ASP A 29 -2.97 -25.79 -8.49
CA ASP A 29 -3.21 -27.15 -8.00
C ASP A 29 -3.50 -28.09 -9.16
N THR A 30 -2.52 -28.90 -9.52
CA THR A 30 -2.66 -29.88 -10.60
C THR A 30 -3.46 -31.11 -10.20
N ALA A 31 -3.57 -31.41 -8.90
CA ALA A 31 -4.34 -32.57 -8.43
C ALA A 31 -5.84 -32.25 -8.45
N ALA A 32 -6.21 -31.06 -7.97
CA ALA A 32 -7.60 -30.58 -7.98
C ALA A 32 -8.01 -29.91 -9.31
N LEU A 33 -7.07 -29.74 -10.26
CA LEU A 33 -7.27 -29.06 -11.54
C LEU A 33 -7.83 -27.63 -11.40
N VAL A 34 -7.33 -26.88 -10.40
CA VAL A 34 -7.78 -25.51 -10.10
C VAL A 34 -6.60 -24.54 -9.94
N ALA A 35 -6.84 -23.30 -10.36
CA ALA A 35 -5.98 -22.14 -10.12
C ALA A 35 -6.64 -21.23 -9.06
N VAL A 36 -5.87 -20.68 -8.13
CA VAL A 36 -6.39 -19.76 -7.10
C VAL A 36 -5.86 -18.35 -7.36
N ILE A 37 -6.75 -17.38 -7.51
CA ILE A 37 -6.41 -15.99 -7.82
C ILE A 37 -6.95 -15.00 -6.77
N GLY A 38 -6.15 -13.98 -6.47
CA GLY A 38 -6.55 -12.85 -5.63
C GLY A 38 -6.40 -13.10 -4.13
N HIS A 39 -6.86 -12.13 -3.32
CA HIS A 39 -6.84 -12.23 -1.86
C HIS A 39 -8.03 -13.02 -1.31
N GLN A 40 -9.17 -12.97 -1.99
CA GLN A 40 -10.37 -13.76 -1.65
C GLN A 40 -10.25 -15.25 -2.04
N GLU A 41 -9.05 -15.68 -2.44
CA GLU A 41 -8.73 -17.07 -2.81
C GLU A 41 -9.74 -17.71 -3.76
N ILE A 42 -10.09 -16.99 -4.83
CA ILE A 42 -11.08 -17.48 -5.78
C ILE A 42 -10.49 -18.64 -6.56
N ALA A 43 -11.05 -19.83 -6.38
CA ALA A 43 -10.69 -21.04 -7.11
C ALA A 43 -11.36 -21.05 -8.50
N VAL A 44 -10.56 -21.27 -9.53
CA VAL A 44 -10.98 -21.30 -10.93
C VAL A 44 -10.55 -22.63 -11.55
N PRO A 45 -11.48 -23.46 -12.03
CA PRO A 45 -11.17 -24.71 -12.72
C PRO A 45 -10.34 -24.47 -13.97
N PHE A 46 -9.35 -25.32 -14.24
CA PHE A 46 -8.50 -25.19 -15.44
C PHE A 46 -9.30 -25.22 -16.74
N ARG A 47 -10.39 -25.99 -16.80
CA ARG A 47 -11.31 -26.04 -17.95
C ARG A 47 -11.93 -24.68 -18.28
N ASP A 48 -12.08 -23.81 -17.29
CA ASP A 48 -12.68 -22.51 -17.46
C ASP A 48 -11.62 -21.46 -17.81
N ILE A 49 -10.32 -21.77 -17.74
CA ILE A 49 -9.22 -20.83 -18.02
C ILE A 49 -8.90 -20.88 -19.52
N VAL A 50 -9.22 -19.81 -20.23
CA VAL A 50 -8.95 -19.71 -21.67
C VAL A 50 -7.50 -19.26 -21.91
N PHE A 51 -7.05 -18.22 -21.22
CA PHE A 51 -5.64 -17.81 -21.23
C PHE A 51 -5.29 -16.90 -20.05
N ILE A 52 -4.00 -16.84 -19.72
CA ILE A 52 -3.44 -16.02 -18.64
C ILE A 52 -2.41 -15.05 -19.23
N LYS A 53 -2.47 -13.79 -18.82
CA LYS A 53 -1.49 -12.74 -19.16
C LYS A 53 -0.90 -12.15 -17.89
N ALA A 54 0.36 -11.70 -17.97
CA ALA A 54 0.96 -10.90 -16.91
C ALA A 54 0.20 -9.58 -16.78
N LEU A 55 -0.14 -9.17 -15.56
CA LEU A 55 -0.74 -7.87 -15.32
C LEU A 55 0.36 -6.80 -15.48
N ALA A 56 0.22 -5.94 -16.48
CA ALA A 56 1.19 -4.88 -16.75
C ALA A 56 1.28 -3.92 -15.55
N PRO A 57 2.45 -3.32 -15.26
CA PRO A 57 2.60 -2.41 -14.12
C PRO A 57 1.59 -1.25 -14.10
N LYS A 58 1.15 -0.77 -15.27
CA LYS A 58 0.14 0.29 -15.41
C LYS A 58 -1.29 -0.17 -15.07
N GLU A 59 -1.55 -1.48 -15.06
CA GLU A 59 -2.86 -2.07 -14.73
C GLU A 59 -2.91 -2.62 -13.29
N ARG A 60 -1.80 -2.55 -12.56
CA ARG A 60 -1.79 -2.77 -11.12
C ARG A 60 -2.56 -1.61 -10.48
N ALA A 61 -3.34 -1.89 -9.44
CA ALA A 61 -4.00 -0.85 -8.67
C ALA A 61 -2.97 0.26 -8.40
N LEU A 62 -3.30 1.50 -8.77
CA LEU A 62 -2.42 2.63 -8.59
C LEU A 62 -1.97 2.64 -7.12
N PRO A 63 -0.70 2.91 -6.83
CA PRO A 63 -0.26 3.07 -5.45
C PRO A 63 -1.18 4.11 -4.79
N PRO A 64 -1.65 3.87 -3.55
CA PRO A 64 -2.51 4.82 -2.87
C PRO A 64 -1.83 6.20 -2.87
N VAL A 65 -2.49 7.16 -3.49
CA VAL A 65 -2.00 8.53 -3.58
C VAL A 65 -2.23 9.18 -2.22
N GLN A 66 -1.24 9.95 -1.74
CA GLN A 66 -1.40 10.73 -0.52
C GLN A 66 -2.58 11.69 -0.69
N HIS A 67 -3.47 11.73 0.30
CA HIS A 67 -4.54 12.73 0.30
C HIS A 67 -3.96 14.14 0.24
N SER A 68 -4.64 15.02 -0.52
CA SER A 68 -4.27 16.43 -0.67
C SER A 68 -4.37 17.22 0.63
N VAL A 69 -5.24 16.76 1.55
CA VAL A 69 -5.43 17.35 2.87
C VAL A 69 -4.45 16.74 3.87
N GLY A 70 -3.65 17.59 4.51
CA GLY A 70 -2.79 17.23 5.64
C GLY A 70 -3.40 17.65 6.96
N TYR A 71 -3.20 16.85 8.00
CA TYR A 71 -3.64 17.16 9.36
C TYR A 71 -2.45 17.55 10.22
N VAL A 72 -2.55 18.69 10.90
CA VAL A 72 -1.54 19.12 11.88
C VAL A 72 -1.66 18.24 13.12
N MET A 73 -0.58 17.52 13.42
CA MET A 73 -0.49 16.67 14.60
C MET A 73 -0.21 17.52 15.85
N ARG A 74 -1.05 17.37 16.87
CA ARG A 74 -0.94 18.04 18.17
C ARG A 74 -1.03 17.05 19.33
N GLU A 75 -1.88 16.04 19.19
CA GLU A 75 -2.13 15.08 20.25
C GLU A 75 -1.16 13.91 20.19
N ARG A 76 -0.82 13.36 21.38
CA ARG A 76 0.10 12.22 21.51
C ARG A 76 -0.34 11.04 20.63
N GLN A 77 -1.63 10.70 20.64
CA GLN A 77 -2.18 9.59 19.87
C GLN A 77 -1.95 9.73 18.36
N GLN A 78 -1.94 10.95 17.82
CA GLN A 78 -1.65 11.19 16.41
C GLN A 78 -0.19 10.84 16.07
N PHE A 79 0.75 11.15 16.97
CA PHE A 79 2.15 10.75 16.83
C PHE A 79 2.33 9.24 17.01
N ASP A 80 1.65 8.62 17.98
CA ASP A 80 1.68 7.16 18.19
C ASP A 80 1.20 6.44 16.93
N ASN A 81 0.08 6.89 16.34
CA ASN A 81 -0.46 6.35 15.09
C ASN A 81 0.50 6.58 13.91
N ALA A 82 1.10 7.78 13.80
CA ALA A 82 2.04 8.08 12.72
C ALA A 82 3.28 7.16 12.76
N VAL A 83 3.76 6.81 13.96
CA VAL A 83 4.83 5.83 14.15
C VAL A 83 4.36 4.43 13.78
N TYR A 84 3.22 3.99 14.34
CA TYR A 84 2.69 2.64 14.15
C TYR A 84 2.43 2.32 12.68
N PHE A 85 1.76 3.22 11.96
CA PHE A 85 1.41 3.04 10.55
C PHE A 85 2.52 3.47 9.58
N LYS A 86 3.65 3.99 10.10
CA LYS A 86 4.74 4.56 9.29
C LYS A 86 4.21 5.61 8.29
N SER A 87 3.30 6.45 8.78
CA SER A 87 2.62 7.47 7.96
C SER A 87 3.60 8.49 7.43
N ALA A 88 3.27 9.04 6.26
CA ALA A 88 4.02 10.14 5.66
C ALA A 88 3.74 11.44 6.43
N VAL A 89 4.81 12.04 6.94
CA VAL A 89 4.78 13.28 7.72
C VAL A 89 5.64 14.33 7.02
N THR A 90 5.14 15.55 6.98
CA THR A 90 5.85 16.75 6.54
C THR A 90 6.10 17.61 7.77
N VAL A 91 7.31 18.12 7.91
CA VAL A 91 7.72 18.91 9.07
C VAL A 91 8.10 20.31 8.63
N TRP A 92 7.51 21.29 9.31
CA TRP A 92 7.72 22.71 9.09
C TRP A 92 8.27 23.34 10.37
N LYS A 93 9.10 24.36 10.20
CA LYS A 93 9.49 25.29 11.25
C LYS A 93 9.15 26.68 10.73
N GLU A 94 8.13 27.30 11.31
CA GLU A 94 7.55 28.54 10.77
C GLU A 94 7.20 28.33 9.28
N ASP A 95 7.72 29.16 8.37
CA ASP A 95 7.48 29.06 6.93
C ASP A 95 8.52 28.19 6.20
N LYS A 96 9.46 27.58 6.92
CA LYS A 96 10.51 26.75 6.34
C LYS A 96 10.16 25.27 6.39
N LEU A 97 10.17 24.63 5.23
CA LEU A 97 10.07 23.18 5.10
C LEU A 97 11.38 22.54 5.60
N ILE A 98 11.31 21.75 6.67
CA ILE A 98 12.46 21.03 7.24
C ILE A 98 12.56 19.63 6.67
N ALA A 99 11.43 18.93 6.55
CA ALA A 99 11.39 17.58 5.99
C ALA A 99 10.08 17.37 5.22
N PHE A 100 10.20 16.81 4.01
CA PHE A 100 9.05 16.47 3.18
C PHE A 100 8.89 14.95 3.10
N ASN A 101 7.66 14.46 3.30
CA ASN A 101 7.32 13.04 3.14
C ASN A 101 8.28 12.08 3.89
N THR A 102 8.63 12.45 5.12
CA THR A 102 9.45 11.64 6.02
C THR A 102 8.57 10.74 6.90
N THR A 103 9.16 9.81 7.63
CA THR A 103 8.45 8.98 8.62
C THR A 103 9.03 9.19 10.00
N ILE A 104 8.18 9.18 11.02
CA ILE A 104 8.61 9.23 12.41
C ILE A 104 9.04 7.83 12.85
N LEU A 105 10.24 7.69 13.41
CA LEU A 105 10.72 6.44 14.00
C LEU A 105 10.24 6.28 15.44
N SER A 106 10.32 7.36 16.21
CA SER A 106 9.89 7.39 17.60
C SER A 106 9.56 8.81 18.01
N HIS A 107 8.77 8.96 19.07
CA HIS A 107 8.55 10.27 19.67
C HIS A 107 8.53 10.16 21.19
N SER A 108 8.86 11.28 21.84
CA SER A 108 8.75 11.47 23.28
C SER A 108 7.65 12.50 23.60
N LYS A 109 7.60 12.95 24.85
CA LYS A 109 6.69 14.02 25.28
C LYS A 109 6.99 15.35 24.57
N GLY A 110 8.27 15.65 24.34
CA GLY A 110 8.70 16.95 23.80
C GLY A 110 9.34 16.91 22.41
N ALA A 111 9.74 15.74 21.93
CA ALA A 111 10.51 15.63 20.70
C ALA A 111 10.08 14.45 19.82
N VAL A 112 10.48 14.49 18.56
CA VAL A 112 10.15 13.52 17.51
C VAL A 112 11.43 13.18 16.75
N THR A 113 11.74 11.88 16.68
CA THR A 113 12.88 11.38 15.91
C THR A 113 12.39 10.92 14.54
N LEU A 114 12.91 11.56 13.49
CA LEU A 114 12.63 11.21 12.10
C LEU A 114 13.51 10.05 11.62
N ARG A 115 13.14 9.43 10.50
CA ARG A 115 13.92 8.36 9.85
C ARG A 115 15.37 8.77 9.57
N ASP A 116 15.59 10.05 9.25
CA ASP A 116 16.91 10.58 8.91
C ASP A 116 17.78 10.84 10.15
N GLY A 117 17.35 10.38 11.33
CA GLY A 117 18.06 10.54 12.61
C GLY A 117 17.88 11.90 13.27
N GLN A 118 17.21 12.85 12.61
CA GLN A 118 16.94 14.18 13.16
C GLN A 118 15.96 14.10 14.33
N ASN A 119 16.30 14.78 15.43
CA ASN A 119 15.44 14.91 16.59
C ASN A 119 14.88 16.33 16.64
N LEU A 120 13.57 16.47 16.44
CA LEU A 120 12.88 17.74 16.30
C LEU A 120 11.93 17.99 17.48
N LEU A 121 11.96 19.20 18.02
CA LEU A 121 11.10 19.59 19.15
C LEU A 121 9.68 19.88 18.68
N LYS A 122 8.68 19.35 19.41
CA LYS A 122 7.25 19.55 19.15
C LYS A 122 6.78 20.99 19.35
N SER A 123 7.46 21.75 20.21
CA SER A 123 7.11 23.14 20.49
C SER A 123 7.53 24.11 19.39
N SER A 124 8.59 23.79 18.63
CA SER A 124 9.13 24.67 17.60
C SER A 124 8.85 24.19 16.17
N HIS A 125 8.29 22.99 16.01
CA HIS A 125 7.99 22.41 14.70
C HIS A 125 6.54 22.02 14.58
N VAL A 126 5.98 22.26 13.39
CA VAL A 126 4.65 21.82 13.01
C VAL A 126 4.79 20.53 12.22
N PHE A 127 4.13 19.48 12.69
CA PHE A 127 4.14 18.17 12.03
C PHE A 127 2.79 17.96 11.34
N VAL A 128 2.82 17.69 10.05
CA VAL A 128 1.61 17.48 9.24
C VAL A 128 1.62 16.07 8.70
N VAL A 129 0.63 15.26 9.06
CA VAL A 129 0.47 13.91 8.53
C VAL A 129 -0.49 13.91 7.34
N ARG A 130 -0.15 13.18 6.28
CA ARG A 130 -1.07 12.91 5.17
C ARG A 130 -1.52 11.48 5.23
N SER A 131 -2.84 11.28 5.24
CA SER A 131 -3.40 9.94 5.17
C SER A 131 -3.24 9.36 3.76
N LEU A 132 -3.05 8.05 3.69
CA LEU A 132 -3.15 7.28 2.45
C LEU A 132 -4.60 6.91 2.10
N ARG A 133 -5.55 7.18 3.01
CA ARG A 133 -6.98 6.91 2.86
C ARG A 133 -7.80 8.12 3.34
N GLY A 134 -8.65 8.65 2.49
CA GLY A 134 -9.63 9.69 2.83
C GLY A 134 -10.73 9.14 3.70
#